data_AF-A0A3D0JUB3-F1
#
_entry.id   AF-A0A3D0JUB3-F1
#
_cell.length_a   1.000
_cell.length_b   1.000
_cell.length_c   1.000
_cell.angle_alpha   90.00
_cell.angle_beta   90.00
_cell.angle_gamma   90.00
#
_symmetry.space_group_name_H-M   'P 1'
#
loop_
_entity.id
_entity.type
_entity.pdbx_description
1 polymer ?
#
loop_
_entity_poly.entity_id
_entity_poly.type
_entity_poly.pdbx_seq_one_letter_code
_entity_poly.pdbx_strand_id
1 'polypeptide(L)'
;MPEESNLVSIAREFDVIIIGAGLSGIGAAYNLIKNRPGTTFAILEGRERLGGTWDLFRYPGIRSDSDLFTFGYEFKPWEGDEAIADGAAIKNYIAGVASENGI
;
A
#
# COMPACT_ATOMS: atom_id res chain seq x y z
N MET A 1 -32.45 22.92 30.50
CA MET A 1 -31.11 22.59 29.97
C MET A 1 -31.35 21.54 28.90
N PRO A 2 -30.97 21.74 27.62
CA PRO A 2 -31.15 20.69 26.62
C PRO A 2 -30.08 19.61 26.82
N GLU A 3 -30.49 18.35 26.69
CA GLU A 3 -29.60 17.18 26.73
C GLU A 3 -28.63 17.22 25.54
N GLU A 4 -27.33 17.11 25.84
CA GLU A 4 -26.32 16.84 24.82
C GLU A 4 -26.53 15.43 24.27
N SER A 5 -26.92 15.36 22.99
CA SER A 5 -26.98 14.12 22.22
C SER A 5 -25.58 13.53 22.15
N ASN A 6 -25.32 12.54 23.01
CA ASN A 6 -24.06 11.83 23.09
C ASN A 6 -23.96 10.90 21.86
N LEU A 7 -23.46 11.43 20.75
CA LEU A 7 -23.07 10.62 19.59
C LEU A 7 -21.92 9.72 20.04
N VAL A 8 -22.23 8.48 20.42
CA VAL A 8 -21.23 7.44 20.65
C VAL A 8 -20.56 7.19 19.31
N SER A 9 -19.36 7.76 19.10
CA SER A 9 -18.53 7.37 17.97
C SER A 9 -18.15 5.90 18.19
N ILE A 10 -18.61 5.02 17.31
CA ILE A 10 -18.17 3.63 17.33
C ILE A 10 -16.73 3.63 16.82
N ALA A 11 -15.77 3.71 17.75
CA ALA A 11 -14.36 3.57 17.42
C ALA A 11 -14.16 2.18 16.81
N ARG A 12 -13.64 2.12 15.58
CA ARG A 12 -13.22 0.85 14.99
C ARG A 12 -11.88 0.48 15.58
N GLU A 13 -11.84 -0.66 16.25
CA GLU A 13 -10.61 -1.25 16.78
C GLU A 13 -9.97 -2.14 15.71
N PHE A 14 -8.64 -2.11 15.63
CA PHE A 14 -7.83 -2.94 14.76
C PHE A 14 -6.61 -3.44 15.54
N ASP A 15 -6.18 -4.67 15.28
CA ASP A 15 -4.97 -5.23 15.91
C ASP A 15 -3.71 -4.50 15.42
N VAL A 16 -3.71 -4.04 14.17
CA VAL A 16 -2.58 -3.36 13.54
C VAL A 16 -3.06 -2.15 12.73
N ILE A 17 -2.37 -1.02 12.88
CA ILE A 17 -2.52 0.14 11.98
C ILE A 17 -1.23 0.30 11.18
N ILE A 18 -1.36 0.29 9.86
CA ILE A 18 -0.28 0.57 8.90
C ILE A 18 -0.46 2.02 8.43
N ILE A 19 0.60 2.83 8.52
CA ILE A 19 0.58 4.21 8.03
C ILE A 19 1.33 4.28 6.71
N GLY A 20 0.62 4.64 5.64
CA GLY A 20 1.10 4.77 4.27
C GLY A 20 0.77 3.56 3.38
N ALA A 21 0.20 3.83 2.21
CA ALA A 21 -0.14 2.84 1.17
C ALA A 21 0.90 2.85 0.03
N GLY A 22 2.18 2.89 0.40
CA GLY A 22 3.31 2.67 -0.52
C GLY A 22 3.77 1.21 -0.55
N LEU A 23 4.93 0.96 -1.17
CA LEU A 23 5.54 -0.37 -1.27
C LEU A 23 5.61 -1.09 0.10
N SER A 24 6.15 -0.43 1.12
CA SER A 24 6.27 -1.05 2.46
C SER A 24 4.91 -1.34 3.11
N GLY A 25 3.94 -0.45 2.96
CA GLY A 25 2.61 -0.61 3.58
C GLY A 25 1.80 -1.73 2.96
N ILE A 26 1.78 -1.81 1.63
CA ILE A 26 1.12 -2.91 0.91
C ILE A 26 1.83 -4.24 1.18
N GLY A 27 3.17 -4.27 1.18
CA GLY A 27 3.94 -5.46 1.56
C GLY A 27 3.67 -5.92 3.01
N ALA A 28 3.53 -4.98 3.95
CA ALA A 28 3.20 -5.30 5.34
C ALA A 28 1.78 -5.91 5.45
N ALA A 29 0.80 -5.32 4.80
CA ALA A 29 -0.57 -5.84 4.77
C ALA A 29 -0.65 -7.25 4.19
N TYR A 30 0.03 -7.50 3.06
CA TYR A 30 0.13 -8.84 2.49
C TYR A 30 0.71 -9.85 3.50
N ASN A 31 1.79 -9.48 4.20
CA ASN A 31 2.42 -10.36 5.17
C ASN A 31 1.51 -10.63 6.39
N LEU A 32 0.67 -9.69 6.80
CA LEU A 32 -0.36 -9.93 7.82
C LEU A 32 -1.40 -10.93 7.34
N ILE A 33 -1.92 -10.77 6.11
CA ILE A 33 -2.88 -11.69 5.51
C ILE A 33 -2.29 -13.11 5.43
N LYS A 34 -1.06 -13.23 4.92
CA LYS A 34 -0.40 -14.53 4.70
C LYS A 34 0.02 -15.22 6.00
N ASN A 35 0.68 -14.50 6.90
CA ASN A 35 1.36 -15.10 8.04
C ASN A 35 0.55 -15.02 9.34
N ARG A 36 -0.47 -14.15 9.40
CA ARG A 36 -1.32 -13.96 10.59
C ARG A 36 -2.81 -13.89 10.23
N PRO A 37 -3.36 -14.94 9.60
CA PRO A 37 -4.76 -14.95 9.17
C PRO A 37 -5.71 -14.64 10.34
N GLY A 38 -6.69 -13.78 10.10
CA GLY A 38 -7.63 -13.31 11.12
C GLY A 38 -7.20 -12.06 11.88
N THR A 39 -5.96 -11.56 11.70
CA THR A 39 -5.54 -10.27 12.25
C THR A 39 -6.28 -9.14 11.53
N THR A 40 -6.97 -8.29 12.28
CA THR A 40 -7.62 -7.10 11.74
C THR A 40 -6.61 -5.97 11.57
N PHE A 41 -6.64 -5.29 10.44
CA PHE A 41 -5.77 -4.14 10.22
C PHE A 41 -6.44 -3.04 9.40
N ALA A 42 -5.92 -1.83 9.51
CA ALA A 42 -6.25 -0.72 8.62
C ALA A 42 -4.98 -0.12 8.04
N ILE A 43 -5.05 0.31 6.78
CA ILE A 43 -4.01 1.13 6.14
C ILE A 43 -4.54 2.56 6.07
N LEU A 44 -3.80 3.50 6.63
CA LEU A 44 -4.11 4.92 6.57
C LEU A 44 -3.12 5.61 5.64
N GLU A 45 -3.60 6.09 4.49
CA GLU A 45 -2.83 6.86 3.53
C GLU A 45 -3.26 8.33 3.58
N GLY A 46 -2.29 9.25 3.65
CA GLY A 46 -2.57 10.69 3.71
C GLY A 46 -3.00 11.28 2.37
N ARG A 47 -2.83 10.53 1.27
CA ARG A 47 -3.19 10.92 -0.10
C ARG A 47 -4.44 10.18 -0.58
N GLU A 48 -5.07 10.72 -1.62
CA GLU A 48 -6.23 10.08 -2.25
C GLU A 48 -5.90 8.79 -3.02
N ARG A 49 -4.62 8.49 -3.23
CA ARG A 49 -4.17 7.37 -4.04
C ARG A 49 -2.98 6.68 -3.39
N LEU A 50 -2.99 5.35 -3.48
CA LEU A 50 -1.87 4.50 -3.12
C LEU A 50 -0.68 4.68 -4.07
N GLY A 51 0.49 4.22 -3.64
CA GLY A 51 1.75 4.22 -4.39
C GLY A 51 2.91 4.85 -3.61
N GLY A 52 2.61 5.58 -2.53
CA GLY A 52 3.61 6.27 -1.71
C GLY A 52 4.44 7.23 -2.56
N THR A 53 5.77 7.11 -2.50
CA THR A 53 6.74 7.86 -3.31
C THR A 53 6.38 7.90 -4.79
N TRP A 54 5.85 6.79 -5.34
CA TRP A 54 5.54 6.62 -6.76
C TRP A 54 4.19 7.24 -7.17
N ASP A 55 3.32 7.59 -6.22
CA ASP A 55 2.20 8.50 -6.48
C ASP A 55 2.60 9.97 -6.27
N LEU A 56 3.47 10.22 -5.29
CA LEU A 56 3.89 11.56 -4.87
C LEU A 56 4.69 12.26 -5.97
N PHE A 57 5.72 11.61 -6.50
CA PHE A 57 6.60 12.20 -7.50
C PHE A 57 6.22 11.77 -8.91
N ARG A 58 5.98 12.76 -9.79
CA ARG A 58 5.49 12.55 -11.16
C ARG A 58 6.21 13.39 -12.20
N TYR A 59 7.46 13.76 -11.92
CA TYR A 59 8.27 14.50 -12.88
C TYR A 59 8.74 13.56 -14.01
N PRO A 60 8.95 14.08 -15.24
CA PRO A 60 9.42 13.27 -16.35
C PRO A 60 10.75 12.56 -16.05
N GLY A 61 10.83 11.26 -16.33
CA GLY A 61 12.05 10.46 -16.17
C GLY A 61 12.27 9.84 -14.79
N ILE A 62 11.33 9.96 -13.86
CA ILE A 62 11.38 9.24 -12.58
C ILE A 62 11.37 7.72 -12.81
N ARG A 63 12.29 7.01 -12.15
CA ARG A 63 12.50 5.57 -12.30
C ARG A 63 13.18 4.98 -11.06
N SER A 64 13.14 3.66 -10.93
CA SER A 64 13.96 2.93 -9.95
C SER A 64 15.45 3.13 -10.20
N ASP A 65 16.26 3.10 -9.15
CA ASP A 65 17.72 2.96 -9.24
C ASP A 65 18.17 1.48 -9.17
N SER A 66 17.27 0.60 -8.71
CA SER A 66 17.45 -0.83 -8.59
C SER A 66 16.87 -1.56 -9.82
N ASP A 67 17.48 -2.68 -10.19
CA ASP A 67 16.95 -3.55 -11.24
C ASP A 67 15.64 -4.24 -10.81
N LEU A 68 14.91 -4.79 -11.79
CA LEU A 68 13.60 -5.37 -11.56
C LEU A 68 13.61 -6.58 -10.62
N PHE A 69 14.69 -7.37 -10.66
CA PHE A 69 14.81 -8.60 -9.87
C PHE A 69 14.88 -8.30 -8.37
N THR A 70 15.40 -7.13 -8.02
CA THR A 70 15.52 -6.67 -6.63
C THR A 70 14.36 -5.80 -6.18
N PHE A 71 13.59 -5.21 -7.10
CA PHE A 71 12.51 -4.29 -6.75
C PHE A 71 11.21 -5.00 -6.33
N GLY A 72 10.86 -6.11 -6.99
CA GLY A 72 9.62 -6.84 -6.71
C GLY A 72 9.56 -7.44 -5.30
N TYR A 73 8.35 -7.63 -4.78
CA TYR A 73 8.15 -8.46 -3.61
C TYR A 73 8.55 -9.91 -3.91
N GLU A 74 9.09 -10.62 -2.91
CA GLU A 74 9.42 -12.06 -3.02
C GLU A 74 8.23 -12.90 -3.50
N PHE A 75 7.00 -12.54 -3.07
CA PHE A 75 5.77 -13.25 -3.41
C PHE A 75 5.09 -12.79 -4.70
N LYS A 76 5.55 -11.68 -5.29
CA LYS A 76 5.07 -11.15 -6.57
C LYS A 76 6.26 -10.60 -7.33
N PRO A 77 7.05 -11.45 -8.00
CA PRO A 77 8.15 -10.97 -8.83
C PRO A 77 7.66 -9.97 -9.89
N TRP A 78 8.56 -9.11 -10.34
CA TRP A 78 8.27 -8.19 -11.43
C TRP A 78 8.23 -8.94 -12.77
N GLU A 79 7.21 -8.69 -13.59
CA GLU A 79 6.98 -9.39 -14.87
C GLU A 79 7.21 -8.53 -16.12
N GLY A 80 7.43 -7.22 -15.97
CA GLY A 80 7.65 -6.32 -17.11
C GLY A 80 9.03 -6.52 -17.76
N ASP A 81 9.11 -6.25 -19.06
CA ASP A 81 10.32 -6.45 -19.88
C ASP A 81 11.40 -5.36 -19.72
N GLU A 82 11.11 -4.31 -18.96
CA GLU A 82 11.94 -3.10 -18.84
C GLU A 82 13.03 -3.25 -17.79
N ALA A 83 14.32 -3.27 -18.16
CA ALA A 83 15.42 -3.43 -17.19
C ALA A 83 15.39 -2.47 -15.99
N ILE A 84 14.81 -1.27 -16.17
CA ILE A 84 14.56 -0.30 -15.10
C ILE A 84 13.13 0.21 -15.24
N ALA A 85 12.30 -0.05 -14.24
CA ALA A 85 10.91 0.39 -14.21
C ALA A 85 10.78 1.90 -14.00
N ASP A 86 9.88 2.52 -14.77
CA ASP A 86 9.48 3.91 -14.53
C ASP A 86 8.53 4.04 -13.33
N GLY A 87 8.33 5.26 -12.85
CA GLY A 87 7.48 5.48 -11.68
C GLY A 87 6.01 5.10 -11.86
N ALA A 88 5.47 5.17 -13.09
CA ALA A 88 4.10 4.77 -13.37
C ALA A 88 3.94 3.25 -13.33
N ALA A 89 4.88 2.52 -13.92
CA ALA A 89 4.95 1.07 -13.86
C ALA A 89 5.04 0.59 -12.41
N ILE A 90 5.89 1.21 -11.58
CA ILE A 90 6.04 0.84 -10.17
C ILE A 90 4.76 1.08 -9.39
N LYS A 91 4.12 2.23 -9.61
CA LYS A 91 2.84 2.53 -8.97
C LYS A 91 1.76 1.51 -9.38
N ASN A 92 1.69 1.15 -10.66
CA ASN A 92 0.74 0.16 -11.16
C ASN A 92 1.01 -1.23 -10.58
N TYR A 93 2.27 -1.61 -10.44
CA TYR A 93 2.67 -2.85 -9.78
C TYR A 93 2.19 -2.90 -8.32
N ILE A 94 2.40 -1.82 -7.54
CA ILE A 94 1.91 -1.73 -6.15
C ILE A 94 0.37 -1.83 -6.11
N ALA A 95 -0.32 -1.15 -7.04
CA ALA A 95 -1.78 -1.20 -7.15
C ALA A 95 -2.31 -2.60 -7.50
N GLY A 96 -1.62 -3.29 -8.41
CA GLY A 96 -1.93 -4.67 -8.79
C GLY A 96 -1.82 -5.60 -7.60
N VAL A 97 -0.73 -5.50 -6.83
CA VAL A 97 -0.56 -6.31 -5.61
C VAL A 97 -1.66 -6.05 -4.59
N ALA A 98 -2.05 -4.79 -4.38
CA ALA A 98 -3.15 -4.48 -3.46
C ALA A 98 -4.46 -5.13 -3.94
N SER A 99 -4.82 -4.90 -5.21
CA SER A 99 -6.05 -5.43 -5.82
C SER A 99 -6.10 -6.97 -5.84
N GLU A 100 -5.00 -7.64 -6.16
CA GLU A 100 -4.93 -9.10 -6.25
C GLU A 100 -5.11 -9.77 -4.87
N ASN A 101 -4.79 -9.05 -3.78
CA ASN A 101 -4.80 -9.59 -2.42
C ASN A 101 -5.94 -9.01 -1.56
N GLY A 102 -6.86 -8.23 -2.14
CA GLY A 102 -8.00 -7.65 -1.44
C GLY A 102 -7.60 -6.61 -0.38
N ILE A 103 -6.51 -5.87 -0.64
CA ILE A 103 -5.99 -4.78 0.21
C ILE A 103 -6.50 -3.43 -0.29
#